data_AF-A0A7C1PBY5-F1
#
_entry.id   AF-A0A7C1PBY5-F1
#
_cell.length_a   1.000
_cell.length_b   1.000
_cell.length_c   1.000
_cell.angle_alpha   90.00
_cell.angle_beta   90.00
_cell.angle_gamma   90.00
#
_symmetry.space_group_name_H-M   'P 1'
#
loop_
_entity.id
_entity.type
_entity.pdbx_description
1 polymer ?
#
loop_
_entity_poly.entity_id
_entity_poly.type
_entity_poly.pdbx_seq_one_letter_code
_entity_poly.pdbx_strand_id
1 'polypeptide(L)'
;MRNFAITLRYDGTDFCGWQRQPGQRSVQETVERAIAAITQEPALRLNGSGRTDAGVHALSQVANFFSQTRLNCSTLLRGVNSQLPPDVAVTCLVEVPQSFDANKDARSKRYRYVVQTGDQPDPFLRRYAWYVRR
;
A
#
# COMPACT_ATOMS: atom_id res chain seq x y z
N MET A 1 10.15 -19.11 -8.50
CA MET A 1 9.73 -17.73 -8.17
C MET A 1 10.09 -17.46 -6.73
N ARG A 2 10.52 -16.25 -6.40
CA ARG A 2 10.79 -15.77 -5.04
C ARG A 2 9.52 -15.09 -4.50
N ASN A 3 9.27 -15.20 -3.20
CA ASN A 3 8.17 -14.51 -2.53
C ASN A 3 8.75 -13.28 -1.82
N PHE A 4 8.13 -12.13 -2.03
CA PHE A 4 8.56 -10.87 -1.41
C PHE A 4 7.42 -10.31 -0.58
N ALA A 5 7.74 -9.82 0.61
CA ALA A 5 6.84 -9.00 1.40
C ALA A 5 7.26 -7.54 1.29
N ILE A 6 6.28 -6.65 1.11
CA ILE A 6 6.43 -5.21 1.13
C ILE A 6 5.61 -4.60 2.25
N THR A 7 6.14 -3.54 2.86
CA THR A 7 5.38 -2.65 3.72
C THR A 7 5.11 -1.35 2.99
N LEU A 8 3.84 -0.97 2.91
CA LEU A 8 3.34 0.17 2.18
C LEU A 8 2.84 1.25 3.14
N ARG A 9 3.09 2.50 2.75
CA ARG A 9 2.45 3.68 3.29
C ARG A 9 1.75 4.41 2.15
N TYR A 10 0.53 4.86 2.35
CA TYR A 10 -0.18 5.63 1.32
C TYR A 10 -1.18 6.62 1.90
N ASP A 11 -1.34 7.73 1.19
CA ASP A 11 -2.47 8.63 1.32
C ASP A 11 -3.62 8.09 0.46
N GLY A 12 -4.67 7.56 1.11
CA GLY A 12 -5.81 6.96 0.44
C GLY A 12 -6.80 7.96 -0.18
N THR A 13 -6.62 9.27 0.00
CA THR A 13 -7.63 10.29 -0.35
C THR A 13 -8.13 10.18 -1.79
N ASP A 14 -7.20 9.99 -2.73
CA ASP A 14 -7.47 10.03 -4.17
C ASP A 14 -7.51 8.61 -4.78
N PHE A 15 -7.81 7.59 -3.97
CA PHE A 15 -7.96 6.19 -4.37
C PHE A 15 -9.36 5.64 -4.06
N CYS A 16 -9.86 4.74 -4.91
CA CYS A 16 -11.08 3.95 -4.67
C CYS A 16 -10.87 2.82 -3.63
N GLY A 17 -9.84 2.97 -2.78
CA GLY A 17 -9.41 1.99 -1.79
C GLY A 17 -8.27 1.10 -2.26
N TRP A 18 -8.05 0.03 -1.50
CA TRP A 18 -6.98 -0.93 -1.75
C TRP A 18 -7.22 -1.74 -3.02
N GLN A 19 -8.37 -2.43 -3.09
CA GLN A 19 -8.63 -3.49 -4.05
C GLN A 19 -8.80 -2.93 -5.47
N ARG A 20 -8.20 -3.60 -6.45
CA ARG A 20 -8.40 -3.29 -7.87
C ARG A 20 -9.87 -3.33 -8.26
N GLN A 21 -10.33 -2.29 -8.94
CA GLN A 21 -11.67 -2.18 -9.52
C GLN A 21 -11.57 -1.67 -10.97
N PRO A 22 -12.40 -2.16 -11.90
CA PRO A 22 -12.36 -1.71 -13.29
C PRO A 22 -12.55 -0.19 -13.44
N GLY A 23 -11.63 0.45 -14.17
CA GLY A 23 -11.72 1.88 -14.48
C GLY A 23 -11.48 2.83 -13.29
N GLN A 24 -11.07 2.32 -12.13
CA GLN A 24 -10.88 3.12 -10.91
C GLN A 24 -9.44 3.01 -10.41
N ARG A 25 -8.90 4.13 -9.93
CA ARG A 25 -7.54 4.19 -9.39
C ARG A 25 -7.52 3.54 -8.00
N SER A 26 -6.89 2.36 -7.90
CA SER A 26 -6.70 1.63 -6.65
C SER A 26 -5.24 1.58 -6.23
N VAL A 27 -4.98 1.40 -4.93
CA VAL A 27 -3.62 1.25 -4.42
C VAL A 27 -2.99 -0.04 -4.96
N GLN A 28 -3.73 -1.15 -4.94
CA GLN A 28 -3.23 -2.44 -5.41
C GLN A 28 -2.74 -2.37 -6.86
N GLU A 29 -3.56 -1.85 -7.78
CA GLU A 29 -3.16 -1.75 -9.19
C GLU A 29 -1.98 -0.80 -9.39
N THR A 30 -1.93 0.31 -8.65
CA THR A 30 -0.84 1.27 -8.71
C THR A 30 0.49 0.63 -8.34
N VAL A 31 0.52 -0.13 -7.24
CA VAL A 31 1.73 -0.82 -6.79
C VAL A 31 2.07 -2.00 -7.71
N GLU A 32 1.08 -2.77 -8.17
CA GLU A 32 1.29 -3.86 -9.15
C GLU A 32 1.95 -3.34 -10.43
N ARG A 33 1.48 -2.20 -10.97
CA ARG A 33 2.08 -1.57 -12.15
C ARG A 33 3.50 -1.09 -11.91
N ALA A 34 3.77 -0.47 -10.75
CA ALA A 34 5.12 -0.02 -10.40
C ALA A 34 6.10 -1.19 -10.28
N ILE A 35 5.68 -2.31 -9.66
CA ILE A 35 6.50 -3.52 -9.59
C ILE A 35 6.71 -4.11 -10.98
N ALA A 36 5.64 -4.27 -11.76
CA ALA A 36 5.71 -4.84 -13.11
C ALA A 36 6.63 -4.04 -14.04
N ALA A 37 6.68 -2.71 -13.92
CA ALA A 37 7.59 -1.86 -14.69
C ALA A 37 9.07 -2.17 -14.39
N ILE A 38 9.40 -2.53 -13.15
CA ILE A 38 10.77 -2.84 -12.73
C ILE A 38 11.14 -4.30 -12.98
N THR A 39 10.20 -5.23 -12.76
CA THR A 39 10.43 -6.66 -12.92
C THR A 39 10.18 -7.16 -14.34
N GLN A 40 9.51 -6.37 -15.18
CA GLN A 40 9.02 -6.75 -16.51
C GLN A 40 8.03 -7.92 -16.46
N GLU A 41 7.22 -7.99 -15.40
CA GLU A 41 6.24 -9.06 -15.16
C GLU A 41 4.79 -8.51 -15.10
N PRO A 42 4.10 -8.35 -16.25
CA PRO A 42 2.81 -7.65 -16.33
C PRO A 42 1.63 -8.37 -15.64
N ALA A 43 1.76 -9.69 -15.44
CA ALA A 43 0.74 -10.51 -14.77
C ALA A 43 0.89 -10.57 -13.24
N LEU A 44 1.81 -9.80 -12.66
CA LEU A 44 2.05 -9.79 -11.22
C LEU A 44 0.80 -9.37 -10.44
N ARG A 45 0.59 -10.03 -9.31
CA ARG A 45 -0.51 -9.75 -8.38
C ARG A 45 -0.01 -9.62 -6.96
N LEU A 46 -0.53 -8.63 -6.25
CA LEU A 46 -0.30 -8.44 -4.83
C LEU A 46 -1.40 -9.11 -4.02
N ASN A 47 -1.00 -9.79 -2.94
CA ASN A 47 -1.88 -10.22 -1.87
C ASN A 47 -1.68 -9.30 -0.66
N GLY A 48 -2.71 -8.51 -0.33
CA GLY A 48 -2.66 -7.56 0.78
C GLY A 48 -3.10 -8.18 2.11
N SER A 49 -2.49 -7.75 3.21
CA SER A 49 -2.83 -8.22 4.56
C SER A 49 -4.27 -7.89 4.96
N GLY A 50 -4.81 -6.79 4.43
CA GLY A 50 -6.22 -6.43 4.53
C GLY A 50 -6.63 -5.52 3.37
N ARG A 51 -7.92 -5.16 3.32
CA ARG A 51 -8.43 -4.16 2.39
C ARG A 51 -8.72 -2.87 3.15
N THR A 52 -8.50 -1.73 2.50
CA THR A 52 -8.96 -0.43 2.95
C THR A 52 -9.99 0.11 1.96
N ASP A 53 -11.01 0.77 2.47
CA ASP A 53 -12.04 1.42 1.65
C ASP A 53 -11.51 2.69 0.99
N ALA A 54 -12.32 3.28 0.10
CA ALA A 54 -11.99 4.55 -0.56
C ALA A 54 -11.71 5.65 0.47
N GLY A 55 -10.67 6.45 0.22
CA GLY A 55 -10.24 7.52 1.13
C GLY A 55 -9.40 7.07 2.32
N VAL A 56 -9.40 5.79 2.71
CA VAL A 56 -8.69 5.32 3.90
C VAL A 56 -7.18 5.22 3.66
N HIS A 57 -6.37 5.87 4.50
CA HIS A 57 -4.91 5.82 4.45
C HIS A 57 -4.33 4.56 5.11
N ALA A 58 -3.06 4.28 4.85
CA ALA A 58 -2.30 3.28 5.61
C ALA A 58 -0.90 3.76 6.00
N LEU A 59 -0.50 3.43 7.22
CA LEU A 59 0.86 3.67 7.73
C LEU A 59 1.82 2.51 7.47
N SER A 60 1.31 1.27 7.46
CA SER A 60 2.12 0.04 7.37
C SER A 60 1.28 -1.12 6.84
N GLN A 61 0.66 -0.96 5.67
CA GLN A 61 -0.06 -2.03 5.01
C GLN A 61 0.96 -3.05 4.47
N VAL A 62 0.85 -4.32 4.88
CA VAL A 62 1.73 -5.38 4.36
C VAL A 62 1.06 -6.04 3.16
N ALA A 63 1.85 -6.35 2.13
CA ALA A 63 1.42 -7.19 1.01
C ALA A 63 2.56 -8.11 0.57
N ASN A 64 2.23 -9.24 -0.06
CA ASN A 64 3.23 -10.10 -0.67
C ASN A 64 2.94 -10.37 -2.16
N PHE A 65 4.00 -10.66 -2.91
CA PHE A 65 3.92 -11.05 -4.32
C PHE A 65 5.03 -12.03 -4.68
N PHE A 66 4.80 -12.78 -5.75
CA PHE A 66 5.79 -13.66 -6.34
C PHE A 66 6.43 -13.02 -7.56
N SER A 67 7.74 -13.18 -7.72
CA SER A 67 8.46 -12.69 -8.90
C SER A 67 9.65 -13.60 -9.25
N GLN A 68 10.06 -13.61 -10.52
CA GLN A 68 11.27 -14.27 -11.00
C GLN A 68 12.48 -13.32 -11.04
N THR A 69 12.29 -12.07 -10.63
CA THR A 69 13.35 -11.06 -10.63
C THR A 69 14.62 -11.53 -9.91
N ARG A 70 15.76 -11.24 -10.56
CA ARG A 70 17.10 -11.46 -10.00
C ARG A 70 17.60 -10.25 -9.20
N LEU A 71 16.83 -9.16 -9.16
CA LEU A 71 17.20 -7.99 -8.36
C LEU A 71 17.22 -8.36 -6.88
N ASN A 72 18.21 -7.81 -6.16
CA ASN A 72 18.21 -7.86 -4.70
C ASN A 72 17.15 -6.90 -4.14
N CYS A 73 16.77 -7.10 -2.88
CA CYS A 73 15.68 -6.35 -2.26
C CYS A 73 15.90 -4.83 -2.25
N SER A 74 17.12 -4.35 -2.02
CA SER A 74 17.44 -2.92 -1.98
C SER A 74 17.30 -2.24 -3.35
N THR A 75 17.73 -2.92 -4.41
CA THR A 75 17.59 -2.41 -5.79
C THR A 75 16.13 -2.45 -6.22
N LEU A 76 15.41 -3.53 -5.91
CA LEU A 76 13.98 -3.63 -6.20
C LEU A 76 13.18 -2.56 -5.45
N LEU A 77 13.46 -2.33 -4.17
CA LEU A 77 12.83 -1.29 -3.35
C LEU A 77 13.00 0.11 -3.96
N ARG A 78 14.24 0.47 -4.33
CA ARG A 78 14.53 1.76 -4.97
C ARG A 78 13.84 1.88 -6.33
N GLY A 79 13.89 0.82 -7.14
CA GLY A 79 13.24 0.78 -8.44
C GLY A 79 11.73 0.99 -8.31
N VAL A 80 11.06 0.23 -7.43
CA VAL A 80 9.61 0.32 -7.25
C VAL A 80 9.21 1.73 -6.79
N ASN A 81 9.89 2.28 -5.78
CA ASN A 81 9.61 3.64 -5.32
C ASN A 81 9.84 4.71 -6.39
N SER A 82 10.78 4.51 -7.33
CA SER A 82 10.98 5.44 -8.45
C SER A 82 9.80 5.48 -9.45
N GLN A 83 8.96 4.44 -9.45
CA GLN A 83 7.79 4.30 -10.32
C GLN A 83 6.47 4.61 -9.60
N LEU A 84 6.50 4.75 -8.27
CA LEU A 84 5.31 5.04 -7.48
C LEU A 84 4.96 6.53 -7.54
N PRO A 85 3.67 6.88 -7.54
CA PRO A 85 3.23 8.25 -7.37
C PRO A 85 3.53 8.75 -5.94
N PRO A 86 3.57 10.08 -5.71
CA PRO A 86 3.98 10.66 -4.42
C PRO A 86 3.05 10.31 -3.24
N ASP A 87 1.84 9.82 -3.51
CA ASP A 87 0.86 9.40 -2.51
C ASP A 87 0.99 7.92 -2.08
N VAL A 88 1.99 7.18 -2.60
CA VAL A 88 2.28 5.79 -2.21
C VAL A 88 3.79 5.57 -2.08
N ALA A 89 4.22 4.87 -1.03
CA ALA A 89 5.61 4.49 -0.83
C ALA A 89 5.73 3.07 -0.28
N VAL A 90 6.74 2.33 -0.75
CA VAL A 90 7.21 1.10 -0.12
C VAL A 90 8.31 1.48 0.88
N THR A 91 8.09 1.21 2.16
CA THR A 91 9.05 1.54 3.23
C THR A 91 9.97 0.37 3.58
N CYS A 92 9.57 -0.86 3.25
CA CYS A 92 10.35 -2.07 3.47
C CYS A 92 10.03 -3.08 2.37
N LEU A 93 11.05 -3.81 1.91
CA LEU A 93 10.91 -4.92 0.98
C LEU A 93 11.90 -6.01 1.39
N VAL A 94 11.39 -7.22 1.63
CA VAL A 94 12.19 -8.37 2.03
C VAL A 94 11.75 -9.61 1.28
N GLU A 95 12.69 -10.53 1.05
CA GLU A 95 12.36 -11.88 0.62
C GLU A 95 11.84 -12.68 1.82
N VAL A 96 10.79 -13.47 1.60
CA VAL A 96 10.11 -14.25 2.64
C VAL A 96 9.97 -15.70 2.19
N PRO A 97 9.70 -16.64 3.11
CA PRO A 97 9.42 -18.02 2.74
C PRO A 97 8.29 -18.13 1.70
N GLN A 98 8.35 -19.17 0.87
CA GLN A 98 7.33 -19.43 -0.15
C GLN A 98 5.93 -19.62 0.45
N SER A 99 5.85 -20.11 1.69
CA SER A 99 4.61 -20.32 2.42
C SER A 99 3.98 -19.05 3.00
N PHE A 100 4.69 -17.93 3.02
CA PHE A 100 4.20 -16.69 3.63
C PHE A 100 3.02 -16.11 2.84
N ASP A 101 1.94 -15.80 3.55
CA ASP A 101 0.74 -15.15 3.04
C ASP A 101 0.42 -13.92 3.92
N ALA A 102 0.53 -12.73 3.34
CA ALA A 102 0.34 -11.48 4.07
C ALA A 102 -1.04 -11.38 4.75
N ASN A 103 -2.07 -12.05 4.21
CA ASN A 103 -3.42 -12.04 4.74
C ASN A 103 -3.61 -13.09 5.84
N LYS A 104 -3.22 -14.34 5.56
CA LYS A 104 -3.46 -15.48 6.47
C LYS A 104 -2.53 -15.50 7.67
N ASP A 105 -1.28 -15.05 7.50
CA ASP A 105 -0.29 -15.03 8.58
C ASP A 105 -0.40 -13.78 9.48
N ALA A 106 -1.28 -12.83 9.12
CA ALA A 106 -1.53 -11.64 9.93
C ALA A 106 -2.29 -11.99 11.21
N ARG A 107 -1.62 -11.86 12.37
CA ARG A 107 -2.21 -12.16 13.69
C ARG A 107 -3.22 -11.11 14.17
N SER A 108 -3.02 -9.85 13.79
CA SER A 108 -3.90 -8.74 14.17
C SER A 108 -3.74 -7.57 13.21
N LYS A 109 -4.73 -6.67 13.20
CA LYS A 109 -4.70 -5.42 12.45
C LYS A 109 -5.04 -4.28 13.40
N ARG A 110 -4.37 -3.15 13.25
CA ARG A 110 -4.59 -1.96 14.09
C ARG A 110 -5.05 -0.81 13.21
N TYR A 111 -6.17 -0.22 13.59
CA TYR A 111 -6.70 0.98 12.98
C TYR A 111 -6.58 2.15 13.95
N ARG A 112 -6.41 3.35 13.40
CA ARG A 112 -6.42 4.61 14.15
C ARG A 112 -7.37 5.55 13.45
N TYR A 113 -8.35 6.04 14.20
CA TYR A 113 -9.21 7.13 13.76
C TYR A 113 -8.71 8.43 14.40
N VAL A 114 -8.62 9.50 13.62
CA VAL A 114 -8.18 10.81 14.10
C VAL A 114 -9.37 11.75 14.05
N VAL A 115 -9.72 12.33 15.19
CA VAL A 115 -10.80 13.31 15.31
C VAL A 115 -10.19 14.65 15.72
N GLN A 116 -10.47 15.69 14.95
CA GLN A 116 -10.12 17.06 15.28
C GLN A 116 -11.35 17.74 15.88
N THR A 117 -11.19 18.35 17.06
CA THR A 117 -12.25 19.13 17.72
C THR A 117 -11.83 20.59 17.85
N GLY A 118 -12.79 21.51 17.81
CA GLY A 118 -12.54 22.95 17.95
C GLY A 118 -13.65 23.79 17.32
N ASP A 119 -13.46 25.10 17.31
CA ASP A 119 -14.40 26.05 16.69
C ASP A 119 -14.20 26.16 15.18
N GLN A 120 -12.96 25.96 14.72
CA GLN A 120 -12.57 26.02 13.31
C GLN A 120 -11.82 24.75 12.88
N PRO A 121 -12.04 24.26 11.65
CA PRO A 121 -11.28 23.13 11.11
C PRO A 121 -9.83 23.53 10.80
N ASP A 122 -8.88 22.62 11.05
CA ASP A 122 -7.49 22.81 10.63
C ASP A 122 -7.34 22.44 9.14
N PRO A 123 -6.98 23.38 8.24
CA PRO A 123 -6.85 23.10 6.82
C PRO A 123 -5.76 22.06 6.48
N PHE A 124 -4.78 21.83 7.36
CA PHE A 124 -3.75 20.81 7.19
C PHE A 124 -4.23 19.40 7.57
N LEU A 125 -5.27 19.29 8.40
CA LEU A 125 -5.84 18.01 8.82
C LEU A 125 -7.07 17.59 8.01
N ARG A 126 -7.54 18.43 7.07
CA ARG A 126 -8.78 18.21 6.28
C ARG A 126 -8.89 16.84 5.60
N ARG A 127 -7.76 16.23 5.23
CA ARG A 127 -7.70 14.89 4.60
C ARG A 127 -7.46 13.76 5.60
N TYR A 128 -6.95 14.07 6.79
CA TYR A 128 -6.36 13.10 7.72
C TYR A 128 -7.12 12.97 9.04
N ALA A 129 -8.10 13.84 9.30
CA ALA A 129 -8.91 13.81 10.50
C ALA A 129 -10.37 14.15 10.19
N TRP A 130 -11.29 13.54 10.93
CA TRP A 130 -12.68 13.96 10.95
C TRP A 130 -12.84 15.17 11.87
N TYR A 131 -13.34 16.28 11.34
CA TYR A 131 -13.64 17.46 12.12
C TYR A 131 -15.01 17.36 12.80
N VAL A 132 -15.03 17.59 14.11
CA VAL A 132 -16.25 17.69 14.92
C VAL A 132 -16.25 19.05 15.61
N ARG A 133 -17.22 19.90 15.23
CA ARG A 133 -17.45 21.19 15.88
C ARG A 133 -17.90 20.94 17.32
N ARG A 134 -17.27 21.64 18.27
CA ARG A 134 -17.72 21.67 19.67
C ARG A 134 -18.87 22.64 19.89
#